data_AF-A0A7L7M8Q1-F1
#
_entry.id   AF-A0A7L7M8Q1-F1
#
_cell.length_a   1.000
_cell.length_b   1.000
_cell.length_c   1.000
_cell.angle_alpha   90.00
_cell.angle_beta   90.00
_cell.angle_gamma   90.00
#
_symmetry.space_group_name_H-M   'P 1'
#
loop_
_entity.id
_entity.type
_entity.pdbx_description
1 polymer ?
#
loop_
_entity_poly.entity_id
_entity_poly.type
_entity_poly.pdbx_seq_one_letter_code
_entity_poly.pdbx_strand_id
1 'polypeptide(L)'
;MRRTLSALAAAVATAGLLAAGTVTGCGAGTGASAGEDWKRLEAGRGAVAVSYPPDWRKRGNGGDGAEAVLERDGRTVARLVVKPRFMTGGTVGVAAAGAMASLQPGAKILGNEQVEIDGREAERIRYSYEGDDGAGPMRGLDVVALDADDEPLLVRITAGRDAVEESLLERIADSVELG
;
A
#
# COMPACT_ATOMS: atom_id res chain seq x y z
N MET A 1 60.55 -0.87 18.91
CA MET A 1 60.54 -1.70 20.13
C MET A 1 59.08 -2.11 20.36
N ARG A 2 58.60 -3.35 20.44
CA ARG A 2 59.09 -4.71 20.67
C ARG A 2 58.05 -5.65 20.01
N ARG A 3 58.47 -6.59 19.15
CA ARG A 3 58.53 -8.06 19.38
C ARG A 3 57.19 -8.74 19.74
N THR A 4 56.76 -9.55 18.78
CA THR A 4 55.91 -10.75 18.82
C THR A 4 56.36 -11.82 19.85
N LEU A 5 55.51 -12.87 19.99
CA LEU A 5 55.68 -14.19 20.65
C LEU A 5 55.19 -14.23 22.12
N SER A 6 54.49 -15.23 22.67
CA SER A 6 53.97 -16.54 22.23
C SER A 6 52.96 -16.98 23.31
N ALA A 7 51.75 -17.42 22.94
CA ALA A 7 51.26 -18.81 22.98
C ALA A 7 51.26 -19.51 24.36
N LEU A 8 50.08 -19.93 24.83
CA LEU A 8 49.84 -21.32 25.27
C LEU A 8 48.34 -21.61 25.41
N ALA A 9 47.94 -22.76 24.90
CA ALA A 9 46.58 -23.26 24.75
C ALA A 9 46.06 -23.92 26.04
N ALA A 10 44.74 -23.91 26.22
CA ALA A 10 44.02 -24.92 26.97
C ALA A 10 42.69 -25.20 26.28
N ALA A 11 42.64 -26.33 25.58
CA ALA A 11 41.43 -26.89 25.00
C ALA A 11 40.59 -27.54 26.10
N VAL A 12 39.30 -27.20 26.17
CA VAL A 12 38.29 -28.05 26.79
C VAL A 12 37.15 -28.16 25.79
N ALA A 13 37.03 -29.35 25.19
CA ALA A 13 35.91 -29.74 24.37
C ALA A 13 34.74 -30.12 25.29
N THR A 14 33.59 -29.49 25.10
CA THR A 14 32.29 -30.03 25.51
C THR A 14 31.41 -30.09 24.28
N ALA A 15 31.15 -31.34 23.86
CA ALA A 15 30.22 -31.72 22.84
C ALA A 15 28.78 -31.74 23.39
N GLY A 16 27.80 -31.54 22.49
CA GLY A 16 26.36 -31.67 22.71
C GLY A 16 25.68 -30.30 22.83
N LEU A 17 24.67 -29.92 22.04
CA LEU A 17 23.66 -30.70 21.34
C LEU A 17 23.24 -29.93 20.07
N LEU A 18 23.19 -30.63 18.94
CA LEU A 18 22.46 -30.21 17.75
C LEU A 18 20.96 -30.39 18.03
N ALA A 19 20.21 -29.30 18.10
CA ALA A 19 18.76 -29.33 17.92
C ALA A 19 18.45 -28.59 16.61
N ALA A 20 18.30 -29.40 15.56
CA ALA A 20 17.81 -28.97 14.27
C ALA A 20 16.30 -28.66 14.36
N GLY A 21 15.94 -27.51 13.80
CA GLY A 21 14.74 -27.27 12.97
C GLY A 21 13.37 -27.76 13.46
N THR A 22 12.50 -26.79 13.70
CA THR A 22 11.26 -26.66 12.92
C THR A 22 11.01 -25.18 12.62
N VAL A 23 11.57 -24.71 11.51
CA VAL A 23 11.10 -23.48 10.86
C VAL A 23 9.91 -23.90 10.00
N THR A 24 8.72 -23.79 10.58
CA THR A 24 7.43 -23.82 9.88
C THR A 24 6.76 -22.50 10.29
N GLY A 25 6.77 -21.44 9.50
CA GLY A 25 6.39 -21.38 8.10
C GLY A 25 5.03 -20.69 8.03
N CYS A 26 5.02 -19.37 7.89
CA CYS A 26 4.04 -18.65 7.08
C CYS A 26 4.68 -17.30 6.72
N GLY A 27 4.81 -17.04 5.42
CA GLY A 27 5.57 -15.92 4.88
C GLY A 27 4.99 -14.58 5.35
N ALA A 28 5.82 -13.80 6.03
CA ALA A 28 5.61 -12.38 6.10
C ALA A 28 6.06 -11.80 4.75
N GLY A 29 5.11 -11.64 3.83
CA GLY A 29 5.24 -10.58 2.83
C GLY A 29 5.42 -9.28 3.61
N THR A 30 6.50 -8.56 3.36
CA THR A 30 6.80 -7.30 4.01
C THR A 30 5.91 -6.19 3.45
N GLY A 31 4.59 -6.32 3.63
CA GLY A 31 3.69 -5.18 3.69
C GLY A 31 3.81 -4.58 5.09
N ALA A 32 4.02 -3.27 5.19
CA ALA A 32 4.09 -2.62 6.50
C ALA A 32 2.81 -2.94 7.27
N SER A 33 2.93 -3.62 8.41
CA SER A 33 1.79 -4.10 9.18
C SER A 33 0.85 -2.94 9.50
N ALA A 34 -0.34 -2.96 8.91
CA ALA A 34 -1.45 -2.15 9.35
C ALA A 34 -1.64 -2.36 10.88
N GLY A 35 -1.96 -1.31 11.63
CA GLY A 35 -2.07 -1.42 13.09
C GLY A 35 -3.08 -2.49 13.51
N GLU A 36 -2.97 -3.01 14.73
CA GLU A 36 -3.72 -4.19 15.21
C GLU A 36 -5.26 -4.11 15.03
N ASP A 37 -5.82 -2.91 14.88
CA ASP A 37 -7.26 -2.64 14.68
C ASP A 37 -7.66 -2.19 13.27
N TRP A 38 -6.76 -2.24 12.29
CA TRP A 38 -7.07 -1.81 10.93
C TRP A 38 -8.05 -2.77 10.26
N LYS A 39 -9.00 -2.20 9.51
CA LYS A 39 -9.96 -2.94 8.70
C LYS A 39 -9.34 -3.27 7.35
N ARG A 40 -9.85 -4.31 6.70
CA ARG A 40 -9.38 -4.75 5.38
C ARG A 40 -10.44 -4.52 4.30
N LEU A 41 -10.03 -4.01 3.15
CA LEU A 41 -10.87 -3.80 1.98
C LEU A 41 -10.34 -4.66 0.83
N GLU A 42 -11.13 -5.65 0.42
CA GLU A 42 -10.78 -6.58 -0.66
C GLU A 42 -11.69 -6.37 -1.87
N ALA A 43 -11.11 -6.47 -3.06
CA ALA A 43 -11.83 -6.35 -4.34
C ALA A 43 -11.32 -7.36 -5.37
N GLY A 44 -12.05 -7.52 -6.48
CA GLY A 44 -11.58 -8.32 -7.62
C GLY A 44 -11.43 -9.81 -7.32
N ARG A 45 -12.28 -10.37 -6.45
CA ARG A 45 -12.18 -11.77 -5.98
C ARG A 45 -10.82 -12.11 -5.34
N GLY A 46 -10.20 -11.13 -4.67
CA GLY A 46 -8.93 -11.31 -3.98
C GLY A 46 -7.72 -10.80 -4.77
N ALA A 47 -7.91 -10.26 -5.98
CA ALA A 47 -6.83 -9.67 -6.78
C ALA A 47 -6.09 -8.53 -6.06
N VAL A 48 -6.77 -7.82 -5.15
CA VAL A 48 -6.17 -6.76 -4.36
C VAL A 48 -6.84 -6.62 -3.01
N ALA A 49 -6.02 -6.37 -2.00
CA ALA A 49 -6.46 -5.96 -0.69
C ALA A 49 -5.69 -4.74 -0.21
N VAL A 50 -6.31 -3.95 0.65
CA VAL A 50 -5.69 -2.78 1.28
C VAL A 50 -6.29 -2.60 2.67
N SER A 51 -5.45 -2.24 3.63
CA SER A 51 -5.90 -2.00 5.00
C SER A 51 -6.22 -0.52 5.20
N TYR A 52 -7.20 -0.22 6.05
CA TYR A 52 -7.63 1.14 6.34
C TYR A 52 -8.02 1.34 7.82
N PRO A 53 -7.93 2.57 8.33
CA PRO A 53 -8.22 2.88 9.73
C PRO A 53 -9.65 2.51 10.17
N PRO A 54 -9.85 2.11 11.44
CA PRO A 54 -11.15 1.65 11.93
C PRO A 54 -12.24 2.74 11.97
N ASP A 55 -11.88 4.02 12.01
CA ASP A 55 -12.81 5.15 11.98
C ASP A 55 -13.42 5.39 10.59
N TRP A 56 -12.89 4.76 9.54
CA TRP A 56 -13.48 4.82 8.20
C TRP A 56 -14.59 3.78 8.06
N ARG A 57 -15.63 4.16 7.33
CA ARG A 57 -16.83 3.36 7.07
C ARG A 57 -16.78 2.79 5.66
N LYS A 58 -16.91 1.46 5.55
CA LYS A 58 -17.07 0.79 4.25
C LYS A 58 -18.37 1.24 3.56
N ARG A 59 -18.31 1.63 2.29
CA ARG A 59 -19.45 2.12 1.48
C ARG A 59 -19.95 1.12 0.43
N GLY A 60 -19.69 -0.18 0.64
CA GLY A 60 -20.17 -1.28 -0.21
C GLY A 60 -19.21 -1.69 -1.32
N ASN A 61 -19.59 -2.73 -2.07
CA ASN A 61 -18.90 -3.25 -3.25
C ASN A 61 -19.79 -2.99 -4.49
N GLY A 62 -19.65 -1.84 -5.15
CA GLY A 62 -20.43 -1.52 -6.35
C GLY A 62 -19.63 -1.78 -7.62
N GLY A 63 -20.03 -2.79 -8.41
CA GLY A 63 -19.56 -3.01 -9.79
C GLY A 63 -18.10 -3.42 -9.95
N ASP A 64 -17.62 -4.37 -9.14
CA ASP A 64 -16.24 -4.92 -9.08
C ASP A 64 -15.23 -4.15 -8.20
N GLY A 65 -15.56 -2.93 -7.76
CA GLY A 65 -14.74 -2.16 -6.81
C GLY A 65 -15.17 -2.28 -5.35
N ALA A 66 -14.36 -1.71 -4.46
CA ALA A 66 -14.65 -1.61 -3.03
C ALA A 66 -14.28 -0.21 -2.51
N GLU A 67 -15.02 0.29 -1.52
CA GLU A 67 -14.84 1.66 -1.01
C GLU A 67 -14.91 1.76 0.51
N ALA A 68 -14.08 2.63 1.09
CA ALA A 68 -14.19 3.11 2.46
C ALA A 68 -14.08 4.65 2.52
N VAL A 69 -14.81 5.29 3.43
CA VAL A 69 -14.86 6.75 3.59
C VAL A 69 -14.68 7.17 5.04
N LEU A 70 -14.01 8.30 5.26
CA LEU A 70 -14.06 9.06 6.50
C LEU A 70 -15.03 10.23 6.31
N GLU A 71 -16.02 10.33 7.18
CA GLU A 71 -16.99 11.42 7.16
C GLU A 71 -16.84 12.29 8.42
N ARG A 72 -16.87 13.61 8.24
CA ARG A 72 -16.93 14.61 9.32
C ARG A 72 -18.02 15.63 8.98
N ASP A 73 -18.90 15.92 9.93
CA ASP A 73 -20.00 16.87 9.75
C ASP A 73 -20.86 16.59 8.50
N GLY A 74 -21.10 15.31 8.20
CA GLY A 74 -21.87 14.86 7.03
C GLY A 74 -21.15 14.97 5.68
N ARG A 75 -19.85 15.34 5.66
CA ARG A 75 -19.05 15.44 4.44
C ARG A 75 -17.97 14.36 4.39
N THR A 76 -17.70 13.83 3.20
CA THR A 76 -16.57 12.90 2.98
C THR A 76 -15.27 13.69 2.97
N VAL A 77 -14.43 13.49 3.97
CA VAL A 77 -13.13 14.18 4.12
C VAL A 77 -11.95 13.28 3.78
N ALA A 78 -12.17 11.97 3.67
CA ALA A 78 -11.22 11.04 3.07
C ALA A 78 -11.95 9.87 2.41
N ARG A 79 -11.33 9.31 1.38
CA ARG A 79 -11.91 8.23 0.57
C ARG A 79 -10.80 7.28 0.11
N LEU A 80 -11.08 5.99 0.24
CA LEU A 80 -10.27 4.90 -0.28
C LEU A 80 -11.15 4.14 -1.28
N VAL A 81 -10.71 4.08 -2.53
CA VAL A 81 -11.39 3.34 -3.60
C VAL A 81 -10.45 2.32 -4.18
N VAL A 82 -10.91 1.07 -4.27
CA VAL A 82 -10.20 -0.03 -4.93
C VAL A 82 -10.98 -0.39 -6.18
N LYS A 83 -10.32 -0.33 -7.34
CA LYS A 83 -10.88 -0.63 -8.65
C LYS A 83 -10.02 -1.68 -9.35
N PRO A 84 -10.36 -2.96 -9.23
CA PRO A 84 -9.84 -3.99 -10.12
C PRO A 84 -10.28 -3.71 -11.56
N ARG A 85 -9.45 -4.08 -12.53
CA ARG A 85 -9.78 -4.03 -13.97
C ARG A 85 -10.33 -2.67 -14.39
N PHE A 86 -9.75 -1.58 -13.85
CA PHE A 86 -10.30 -0.22 -14.04
C PHE A 86 -10.14 0.27 -15.48
N MET A 87 -9.30 -0.41 -16.26
CA MET A 87 -9.13 -0.24 -17.70
C MET A 87 -8.73 -1.58 -18.32
N THR A 88 -8.74 -1.64 -19.66
CA THR A 88 -8.43 -2.87 -20.40
C THR A 88 -6.94 -2.98 -20.70
N GLY A 89 -6.27 -3.92 -20.03
CA GLY A 89 -4.88 -4.33 -20.30
C GLY A 89 -3.82 -3.22 -20.31
N GLY A 90 -2.58 -3.61 -20.60
CA GLY A 90 -1.44 -2.72 -20.73
C GLY A 90 -0.36 -2.96 -19.68
N THR A 91 0.75 -2.24 -19.79
CA THR A 91 1.81 -2.26 -18.78
C THR A 91 1.42 -1.40 -17.58
N VAL A 92 2.14 -1.56 -16.46
CA VAL A 92 1.98 -0.70 -15.27
C VAL A 92 2.06 0.78 -15.63
N GLY A 93 3.02 1.19 -16.48
CA GLY A 93 3.13 2.59 -16.92
C GLY A 93 1.95 3.09 -17.77
N VAL A 94 1.36 2.22 -18.61
CA VAL A 94 0.13 2.56 -19.35
C VAL A 94 -1.05 2.69 -18.38
N ALA A 95 -1.14 1.80 -17.40
CA ALA A 95 -2.15 1.88 -16.35
C ALA A 95 -2.00 3.15 -15.51
N ALA A 96 -0.77 3.52 -15.14
CA ALA A 96 -0.46 4.74 -14.41
C ALA A 96 -0.90 6.00 -15.18
N ALA A 97 -0.62 6.04 -16.49
CA ALA A 97 -1.13 7.09 -17.37
C ALA A 97 -2.67 7.14 -17.40
N GLY A 98 -3.34 5.98 -17.47
CA GLY A 98 -4.80 5.89 -17.37
C GLY A 98 -5.35 6.40 -16.03
N ALA A 99 -4.70 6.05 -14.92
CA ALA A 99 -5.06 6.53 -13.59
C ALA A 99 -4.95 8.06 -13.49
N MET A 100 -3.85 8.65 -13.98
CA MET A 100 -3.66 10.10 -14.05
C MET A 100 -4.72 10.78 -14.93
N ALA A 101 -5.05 10.20 -16.09
CA ALA A 101 -6.07 10.73 -16.98
C ALA A 101 -7.49 10.68 -16.38
N SER A 102 -7.75 9.76 -15.44
CA SER A 102 -9.03 9.65 -14.73
C SER A 102 -9.19 10.64 -13.56
N LEU A 103 -8.17 11.45 -13.28
CA LEU A 103 -8.26 12.48 -12.24
C LEU A 103 -9.21 13.59 -12.66
N GLN A 104 -9.80 14.23 -11.67
CA GLN A 104 -10.70 15.36 -11.91
C GLN A 104 -9.97 16.54 -12.56
N PRO A 105 -10.66 17.38 -13.34
CA PRO A 105 -10.09 18.60 -13.90
C PRO A 105 -9.44 19.48 -12.83
N GLY A 106 -8.26 20.02 -13.15
CA GLY A 106 -7.51 20.88 -12.22
C GLY A 106 -6.63 20.14 -11.21
N ALA A 107 -6.64 18.80 -11.20
CA ALA A 107 -5.67 18.03 -10.43
C ALA A 107 -4.23 18.31 -10.90
N LYS A 108 -3.31 18.40 -9.94
CA LYS A 108 -1.88 18.64 -10.16
C LYS A 108 -1.10 17.42 -9.73
N ILE A 109 -0.42 16.77 -10.67
CA ILE A 109 0.54 15.70 -10.36
C ILE A 109 1.74 16.32 -9.66
N LEU A 110 2.09 15.77 -8.51
CA LEU A 110 3.21 16.19 -7.68
C LEU A 110 4.44 15.29 -7.90
N GLY A 111 4.21 14.03 -8.26
CA GLY A 111 5.25 13.09 -8.64
C GLY A 111 4.68 11.70 -8.91
N ASN A 112 5.46 10.89 -9.62
CA ASN A 112 5.20 9.48 -9.82
C ASN A 112 6.50 8.69 -9.53
N GLU A 113 6.36 7.53 -8.90
CA GLU A 113 7.48 6.66 -8.57
C GLU A 113 7.12 5.21 -8.85
N GLN A 114 8.07 4.48 -9.43
CA GLN A 114 7.97 3.03 -9.55
C GLN A 114 8.31 2.42 -8.18
N VAL A 115 7.50 1.46 -7.76
CA VAL A 115 7.67 0.68 -6.54
C VAL A 115 7.48 -0.80 -6.84
N GLU A 116 7.76 -1.65 -5.86
CA GLU A 116 7.50 -3.09 -5.93
C GLU A 116 6.52 -3.46 -4.81
N ILE A 117 5.50 -4.25 -5.14
CA ILE A 117 4.52 -4.80 -4.19
C ILE A 117 4.42 -6.30 -4.46
N ASP A 118 4.67 -7.12 -3.45
CA ASP A 118 4.67 -8.58 -3.55
C ASP A 118 5.53 -9.11 -4.72
N GLY A 119 6.69 -8.49 -4.96
CA GLY A 119 7.61 -8.86 -6.04
C GLY A 119 7.17 -8.44 -7.44
N ARG A 120 6.11 -7.63 -7.57
CA ARG A 120 5.57 -7.13 -8.84
C ARG A 120 5.73 -5.62 -8.96
N GLU A 121 5.93 -5.17 -10.19
CA GLU A 121 6.02 -3.75 -10.53
C GLU A 121 4.69 -3.04 -10.23
N ALA A 122 4.77 -1.86 -9.63
CA ALA A 122 3.66 -0.96 -9.40
C ALA A 122 4.13 0.50 -9.52
N GLU A 123 3.19 1.44 -9.64
CA GLU A 123 3.46 2.87 -9.59
C GLU A 123 2.66 3.55 -8.49
N ARG A 124 3.31 4.45 -7.76
CA ARG A 124 2.67 5.41 -6.87
C ARG A 124 2.59 6.77 -7.54
N ILE A 125 1.42 7.38 -7.52
CA ILE A 125 1.19 8.71 -8.09
C ILE A 125 0.69 9.62 -6.99
N ARG A 126 1.45 10.67 -6.68
CA ARG A 126 1.07 11.73 -5.74
C ARG A 126 0.48 12.91 -6.50
N TYR A 127 -0.66 13.40 -6.04
CA TYR A 127 -1.33 14.54 -6.65
C TYR A 127 -2.11 15.38 -5.64
N SER A 128 -2.55 16.56 -6.07
CA SER A 128 -3.42 17.43 -5.27
C SER A 128 -4.50 18.06 -6.14
N TYR A 129 -5.61 18.43 -5.53
CA TYR A 129 -6.74 19.07 -6.20
C TYR A 129 -7.58 19.86 -5.19
N GLU A 130 -8.45 20.75 -5.68
CA GLU A 130 -9.45 21.40 -4.83
C GLU A 130 -10.69 20.51 -4.71
N GLY A 131 -11.05 20.14 -3.48
CA GLY A 131 -12.24 19.35 -3.22
C GLY A 131 -13.52 20.16 -3.40
N ASP A 132 -14.59 19.47 -3.80
CA ASP A 132 -15.91 20.08 -4.00
C ASP A 132 -16.56 20.49 -2.68
N ASP A 133 -17.62 21.31 -2.75
CA ASP A 133 -18.50 21.67 -1.63
C ASP A 133 -17.78 22.15 -0.35
N GLY A 134 -16.66 22.85 -0.52
CA GLY A 134 -15.88 23.39 0.59
C GLY A 134 -15.05 22.36 1.36
N ALA A 135 -14.82 21.17 0.78
CA ALA A 135 -13.87 20.20 1.33
C ALA A 135 -12.41 20.73 1.38
N GLY A 136 -12.14 21.81 0.63
CA GLY A 136 -10.85 22.49 0.61
C GLY A 136 -9.79 21.69 -0.14
N PRO A 137 -8.51 22.02 0.05
CA PRO A 137 -7.42 21.35 -0.64
C PRO A 137 -7.35 19.87 -0.26
N MET A 138 -7.32 19.00 -1.27
CA MET A 138 -7.20 17.56 -1.15
C MET A 138 -5.80 17.11 -1.58
N ARG A 139 -5.33 16.02 -0.96
CA ARG A 139 -4.19 15.22 -1.42
C ARG A 139 -4.71 13.90 -1.94
N GLY A 140 -3.99 13.34 -2.91
CA GLY A 140 -4.23 12.01 -3.44
C GLY A 140 -2.94 11.22 -3.56
N LEU A 141 -3.05 9.93 -3.27
CA LEU A 141 -2.04 8.91 -3.49
C LEU A 141 -2.72 7.73 -4.17
N ASP A 142 -2.37 7.51 -5.44
CA ASP A 142 -2.79 6.32 -6.18
C ASP A 142 -1.69 5.27 -6.12
N VAL A 143 -2.07 4.00 -5.94
CA VAL A 143 -1.24 2.82 -6.22
C VAL A 143 -1.83 2.12 -7.43
N VAL A 144 -1.02 1.93 -8.46
CA VAL A 144 -1.39 1.26 -9.70
C VAL A 144 -0.51 0.04 -9.89
N ALA A 145 -1.12 -1.11 -10.16
CA ALA A 145 -0.40 -2.36 -10.41
C ALA A 145 -1.17 -3.21 -11.43
N LEU A 146 -0.65 -4.40 -11.71
CA LEU A 146 -1.36 -5.45 -12.43
C LEU A 146 -1.67 -6.61 -11.46
N ASP A 147 -2.83 -7.24 -11.63
CA ASP A 147 -3.13 -8.49 -10.93
C ASP A 147 -2.40 -9.69 -11.56
N ALA A 148 -2.65 -10.90 -11.06
CA ALA A 148 -2.01 -12.12 -11.57
C ALA A 148 -2.42 -12.49 -13.01
N ASP A 149 -3.50 -11.89 -13.53
CA ASP A 149 -3.98 -12.06 -14.91
C ASP A 149 -3.49 -10.91 -15.83
N ASP A 150 -2.51 -10.11 -15.39
CA ASP A 150 -2.03 -8.89 -16.06
C ASP A 150 -3.11 -7.81 -16.25
N GLU A 151 -4.17 -7.82 -15.43
CA GLU A 151 -5.23 -6.82 -15.52
C GLU A 151 -4.93 -5.60 -14.63
N PRO A 152 -5.06 -4.37 -15.14
CA PRO A 152 -4.80 -3.15 -14.38
C PRO A 152 -5.73 -2.97 -13.17
N LEU A 153 -5.15 -2.70 -12.01
CA LEU A 153 -5.85 -2.31 -10.79
C LEU A 153 -5.42 -0.93 -10.30
N LEU A 154 -6.35 -0.22 -9.64
CA LEU A 154 -6.13 1.09 -9.07
C LEU A 154 -6.62 1.12 -7.61
N VAL A 155 -5.75 1.46 -6.69
CA VAL A 155 -6.09 1.86 -5.32
C VAL A 155 -5.91 3.37 -5.22
N ARG A 156 -7.01 4.11 -5.04
CA ARG A 156 -7.01 5.57 -4.94
C ARG A 156 -7.33 6.00 -3.52
N ILE A 157 -6.40 6.72 -2.89
CA ILE A 157 -6.55 7.25 -1.53
C ILE A 157 -6.57 8.77 -1.65
N THR A 158 -7.67 9.41 -1.26
CA THR A 158 -7.76 10.87 -1.21
C THR A 158 -8.19 11.35 0.17
N ALA A 159 -7.66 12.51 0.58
CA ALA A 159 -8.05 13.13 1.85
C ALA A 159 -7.84 14.63 1.85
N GLY A 160 -8.66 15.34 2.63
CA GLY A 160 -8.46 16.76 2.91
C GLY A 160 -7.16 16.98 3.66
N ARG A 161 -6.43 18.05 3.30
CA ARG A 161 -5.09 18.32 3.85
C ARG A 161 -5.04 18.44 5.36
N ASP A 162 -6.11 18.94 5.96
CA ASP A 162 -6.26 19.16 7.40
C ASP A 162 -7.08 18.04 8.07
N ALA A 163 -7.62 17.10 7.28
CA ALA A 163 -8.44 16.02 7.77
C ALA A 163 -7.62 14.78 8.11
N VAL A 164 -6.63 14.45 7.26
CA VAL A 164 -5.79 13.27 7.40
C VAL A 164 -4.34 13.62 7.09
N GLU A 165 -3.45 13.23 8.00
CA GLU A 165 -2.00 13.38 7.86
C GLU A 165 -1.49 12.56 6.67
N GLU A 166 -0.50 13.10 5.95
CA GLU A 166 0.11 12.43 4.80
C GLU A 166 0.73 11.07 5.17
N SER A 167 1.31 10.95 6.37
CA SER A 167 1.86 9.70 6.87
C SER A 167 0.81 8.59 7.02
N LEU A 168 -0.47 8.92 7.22
CA LEU A 168 -1.52 7.91 7.24
C LEU A 168 -1.88 7.44 5.83
N LEU A 169 -1.85 8.32 4.83
CA LEU A 169 -2.06 7.94 3.43
C LEU A 169 -0.96 6.98 2.96
N GLU A 170 0.29 7.28 3.27
CA GLU A 170 1.43 6.41 2.95
C GLU A 170 1.28 5.04 3.62
N ARG A 171 0.90 5.00 4.90
CA ARG A 171 0.65 3.72 5.61
C ARG A 171 -0.49 2.90 4.99
N ILE A 172 -1.54 3.55 4.48
CA ILE A 172 -2.61 2.85 3.75
C ILE A 172 -2.03 2.29 2.44
N ALA A 173 -1.28 3.08 1.69
CA ALA A 173 -0.64 2.65 0.44
C ALA A 173 0.38 1.52 0.63
N ASP A 174 1.14 1.54 1.72
CA ASP A 174 2.10 0.50 2.10
C ASP A 174 1.44 -0.82 2.51
N SER A 175 0.14 -0.79 2.82
CA SER A 175 -0.65 -1.98 3.19
C SER A 175 -1.35 -2.64 1.99
N VAL A 176 -1.11 -2.15 0.78
CA VAL A 176 -1.63 -2.77 -0.44
C VAL A 176 -0.96 -4.11 -0.64
N GLU A 177 -1.77 -5.13 -0.82
CA GLU A 177 -1.38 -6.50 -1.12
C GLU A 177 -2.04 -6.92 -2.43
N LEU A 178 -1.27 -7.61 -3.26
CA LEU A 178 -1.70 -8.09 -4.55
C LEU A 178 -1.93 -9.61 -4.48
N GLY A 179 -3.07 -10.06 -5.00
CA GLY A 179 -3.45 -11.48 -5.07
C GLY A 179 -2.87 -12.23 -6.25
#